data_AF-A0A969GA92-F1
#
_entry.id   AF-A0A969GA92-F1
#
_cell.length_a   1.000
_cell.length_b   1.000
_cell.length_c   1.000
_cell.angle_alpha   90.00
_cell.angle_beta   90.00
_cell.angle_gamma   90.00
#
_symmetry.space_group_name_H-M   'P 1'
#
loop_
_entity.id
_entity.type
_entity.pdbx_description
1 polymer ?
#
loop_
_entity_poly.entity_id
_entity_poly.type
_entity_poly.pdbx_seq_one_letter_code
_entity_poly.pdbx_strand_id
1 'polypeptide(L)' 'MKIAIIQERPVFYNLEKCLAKAILLIEKAAAQGANLIVFGETWLSGYPAFWIIAQILAFGILNR' A
#
# COMPACT_ATOMS: atom_id res chain seq x y z
N MET A 1 -2.50 -4.14 -24.28
CA MET A 1 -2.89 -4.28 -22.85
C MET A 1 -2.23 -3.16 -22.08
N LYS A 2 -3.00 -2.27 -21.42
CA LYS A 2 -2.46 -1.15 -20.64
C LYS A 2 -2.54 -1.48 -19.15
N ILE A 3 -1.49 -1.16 -18.39
CA ILE A 3 -1.37 -1.49 -16.97
C ILE A 3 -1.18 -0.20 -16.18
N ALA A 4 -1.86 -0.08 -15.03
CA ALA A 4 -1.71 1.03 -14.09
C ALA A 4 -1.01 0.53 -12.81
N ILE A 5 0.08 1.21 -12.44
CA ILE A 5 0.82 0.93 -11.20
C ILE A 5 0.53 2.08 -10.23
N ILE A 6 -0.04 1.76 -9.07
CA ILE A 6 -0.40 2.76 -8.08
C ILE A 6 0.78 2.99 -7.12
N GLN A 7 1.33 4.21 -7.17
CA GLN A 7 2.37 4.69 -6.24
C GLN A 7 1.82 5.68 -5.19
N GLU A 8 0.51 5.80 -5.07
CA GLU A 8 -0.10 6.63 -4.03
C GLU A 8 -0.07 5.94 -2.67
N ARG A 9 -0.10 6.71 -1.58
CA ARG A 9 -0.22 6.18 -0.21
C ARG A 9 -1.67 5.81 0.12
N PRO A 10 -1.91 4.78 0.95
CA PRO A 10 -3.23 4.49 1.50
C PRO A 10 -3.64 5.54 2.54
N VAL A 11 -4.90 5.49 2.96
CA VAL A 11 -5.38 6.24 4.14
C VAL A 11 -5.15 5.38 5.37
N PHE A 12 -4.17 5.73 6.19
CA PHE A 12 -3.85 4.96 7.39
C PHE A 12 -4.96 5.05 8.44
N TYR A 13 -5.17 3.95 9.17
CA TYR A 13 -6.09 3.84 10.31
C TYR A 13 -7.56 4.21 10.02
N ASN A 14 -7.98 4.20 8.75
CA ASN A 14 -9.37 4.39 8.36
C ASN A 14 -9.70 3.53 7.14
N LEU A 15 -10.31 2.36 7.41
CA LEU A 15 -10.63 1.37 6.38
C LEU A 15 -11.59 1.92 5.32
N GLU A 16 -12.67 2.59 5.75
CA GLU A 16 -13.69 3.11 4.84
C GLU A 16 -13.11 4.15 3.87
N LYS A 17 -12.34 5.12 4.39
CA LYS A 17 -11.68 6.12 3.55
C LYS A 17 -10.63 5.50 2.63
N CYS A 18 -9.91 4.48 3.10
CA CYS A 18 -8.94 3.78 2.27
C CYS A 18 -9.60 3.00 1.14
N LEU A 19 -10.73 2.34 1.40
CA LEU A 19 -11.53 1.65 0.39
C LEU A 19 -12.12 2.63 -0.64
N ALA A 20 -12.69 3.74 -0.18
CA ALA A 20 -13.18 4.80 -1.07
C ALA A 20 -12.06 5.33 -1.99
N LYS A 21 -10.85 5.52 -1.44
CA LYS A 21 -9.69 5.90 -2.24
C LYS A 21 -9.29 4.81 -3.24
N ALA A 22 -9.31 3.54 -2.86
CA ALA A 22 -8.99 2.43 -3.75
C ALA A 22 -9.93 2.40 -4.97
N ILE A 23 -11.24 2.55 -4.74
CA ILE A 23 -12.26 2.60 -5.79
C ILE A 23 -11.99 3.77 -6.75
N LEU A 24 -11.74 4.96 -6.23
CA LEU A 24 -11.43 6.15 -7.05
C LEU A 24 -10.19 5.94 -7.92
N LEU A 25 -9.15 5.28 -7.40
CA LEU A 25 -7.94 4.97 -8.16
C LEU A 25 -8.19 3.95 -9.27
N ILE A 26 -9.04 2.95 -9.00
CA ILE A 26 -9.47 1.95 -9.99
C ILE A 26 -10.24 2.64 -11.11
N GLU A 27 -11.22 3.49 -10.78
CA GLU A 27 -12.00 4.25 -11.77
C GLU A 27 -11.10 5.16 -12.62
N LYS A 28 -10.16 5.86 -12.00
CA LYS A 28 -9.18 6.70 -12.71
C LYS A 28 -8.30 5.89 -13.67
N ALA A 29 -7.86 4.70 -13.25
CA ALA A 29 -7.08 3.80 -14.11
C ALA A 29 -7.91 3.28 -15.28
N ALA A 30 -9.17 2.89 -15.03
CA ALA A 30 -10.11 2.44 -16.05
C ALA A 30 -10.42 3.55 -17.06
N ALA A 31 -10.64 4.80 -16.62
CA ALA A 31 -10.84 5.96 -17.48
C ALA A 31 -9.63 6.25 -18.39
N GLN A 32 -8.44 5.86 -17.97
CA GLN A 32 -7.22 5.94 -18.78
C GLN A 32 -7.03 4.71 -19.69
N GLY A 33 -7.96 3.76 -19.71
CA GLY A 33 -7.93 2.56 -20.54
C GLY A 33 -7.05 1.43 -19.99
N ALA A 34 -6.71 1.43 -18.70
CA ALA A 34 -5.98 0.33 -18.08
C ALA A 34 -6.86 -0.93 -17.97
N ASN A 35 -6.30 -2.07 -18.37
CA ASN A 35 -6.94 -3.40 -18.26
C ASN A 35 -6.50 -4.15 -17.00
N LEU A 36 -5.43 -3.69 -16.35
CA LEU A 36 -4.89 -4.24 -15.11
C LEU A 36 -4.40 -3.09 -14.23
N ILE A 37 -4.73 -3.15 -12.94
CA ILE A 37 -4.26 -2.24 -11.92
C ILE A 37 -3.53 -3.02 -10.84
N VAL A 38 -2.41 -2.50 -10.37
CA VAL A 38 -1.57 -3.14 -9.35
C VAL A 38 -1.31 -2.18 -8.20
N PHE A 39 -1.52 -2.66 -6.98
CA PHE A 39 -1.20 -1.98 -5.74
C PHE A 39 0.06 -2.57 -5.11
N GLY A 40 0.75 -1.79 -4.27
CA GLY A 40 1.88 -2.28 -3.49
C GLY A 40 1.49 -3.36 -2.49
N GLU A 41 2.49 -4.10 -2.00
CA GLU A 41 2.31 -5.09 -0.94
C GLU A 41 1.66 -4.47 0.30
N THR A 42 0.65 -5.13 0.86
CA THR A 42 -0.10 -4.68 2.05
C THR A 42 -0.67 -3.25 1.95
N TRP A 43 -0.86 -2.72 0.74
CA TRP A 43 -1.26 -1.32 0.55
C TRP A 43 -2.56 -0.98 1.30
N LEU A 44 -3.55 -1.86 1.31
CA LEU A 44 -4.85 -1.60 1.93
C LEU A 44 -4.78 -1.58 3.47
N SER A 45 -4.09 -2.54 4.08
CA SER A 45 -3.98 -2.64 5.54
C SER A 45 -2.93 -1.69 6.12
N GLY A 46 -1.98 -1.24 5.29
CA GLY A 46 -0.72 -0.68 5.73
C GLY A 46 0.23 -1.77 6.24
N TYR A 47 1.53 -1.58 5.99
CA TYR A 47 2.56 -2.44 6.53
C TYR A 47 2.93 -1.96 7.95
N PRO A 48 3.00 -2.82 8.98
CA PRO A 48 3.42 -2.44 10.32
C PRO A 48 4.95 -2.26 10.39
N ALA A 49 5.48 -1.27 9.66
CA ALA A 49 6.91 -1.05 9.50
C ALA A 49 7.64 -0.84 10.84
N PHE A 50 6.92 -0.34 11.85
CA PHE A 50 7.43 -0.15 13.20
C PHE A 50 7.81 -1.48 13.89
N TRP A 51 7.18 -2.61 13.55
CA TRP A 51 7.51 -3.94 14.10
C TRP A 51 8.81 -4.47 13.50
N ILE A 52 9.00 -4.29 12.18
CA ILE A 52 10.27 -4.61 11.52
C ILE A 52 11.40 -3.82 12.15
N ILE A 53 11.23 -2.51 12.30
CA ILE A 53 12.28 -1.64 12.82
C ILE A 53 12.62 -2.04 14.26
N ALA A 54 11.62 -2.31 15.10
CA ALA A 54 11.83 -2.80 16.46
C ALA A 54 12.60 -4.15 16.47
N GLN A 55 12.26 -5.07 15.57
CA GLN A 55 12.95 -6.35 15.45
C GLN A 55 14.40 -6.19 15.01
N ILE A 56 14.67 -5.39 13.96
CA ILE A 56 16.03 -5.12 13.48
C ILE A 56 16.88 -4.49 14.57
N LEU A 57 16.34 -3.52 15.31
CA LEU A 57 17.04 -2.89 16.43
C LEU A 57 17.31 -3.88 17.56
N ALA A 58 16.34 -4.75 17.90
CA ALA A 58 16.53 -5.78 18.92
C ALA A 58 17.63 -6.79 18.55
N PHE A 59 17.64 -7.30 17.32
CA PHE A 59 18.70 -8.20 16.83
C PHE A 59 20.07 -7.49 16.72
N GLY A 60 20.08 -6.21 16.34
CA GLY A 60 21.31 -5.41 16.28
C GLY A 60 21.92 -5.09 17.65
N ILE A 61 21.11 -5.06 18.71
CA ILE A 61 21.55 -4.88 20.10
C ILE A 61 21.98 -6.22 20.72
N LEU A 62 21.28 -7.32 20.44
CA LEU A 62 21.55 -8.64 21.02
C LEU A 62 22.78 -9.35 20.43
N ASN A 63 23.25 -8.94 19.25
CA ASN A 63 24.46 -9.48 18.60
C ASN A 63 25.71 -8.59 18.80
N ARG A 64 25.71 -7.70 19.79
CA ARG A 64 26.90 -6.92 20.19
C ARG A 64 27.40 -7.32 21.57
#